data_AF-A0A8J7RDD6-F1
#
_entry.id   AF-A0A8J7RDD6-F1
#
_cell.length_a   1.000
_cell.length_b   1.000
_cell.length_c   1.000
_cell.angle_alpha   90.00
_cell.angle_beta   90.00
_cell.angle_gamma   90.00
#
_symmetry.space_group_name_H-M   'P 1'
#
loop_
_entity.id
_entity.type
_entity.pdbx_description
1 polymer ?
#
loop_
_entity_poly.entity_id
_entity_poly.type
_entity_poly.pdbx_seq_one_letter_code
_entity_poly.pdbx_strand_id
1 'polypeptide(L)' 'MQCTAYAHLSDEKLKTLKKFEDEFGTILVAYEKVPAFADLSKDEVKKVQEEEKKLGKILVAYEQ' A
#
# COMPACT_ATOMS: atom_id res chain seq x y z
N MET A 1 9.45 17.29 3.23
CA MET A 1 8.38 16.51 2.57
C MET A 1 9.07 15.58 1.58
N GLN A 2 9.45 14.39 2.03
CA GLN A 2 10.14 13.41 1.18
C GLN A 2 9.10 12.35 0.81
N CYS A 3 8.42 12.55 -0.31
CA CYS A 3 7.56 11.51 -0.88
C CYS A 3 8.48 10.31 -1.17
N THR A 4 8.27 9.19 -0.46
CA THR A 4 8.99 7.95 -0.74
C THR A 4 8.66 7.55 -2.18
N ALA A 5 9.68 7.50 -3.03
CA ALA A 5 9.50 7.07 -4.40
C ALA A 5 8.95 5.64 -4.41
N TYR A 6 8.00 5.37 -5.29
CA TYR A 6 7.62 3.99 -5.62
C TYR A 6 8.86 3.25 -6.09
N ALA A 7 9.03 2.00 -5.67
CA ALA A 7 10.18 1.22 -6.13
C ALA A 7 10.13 1.09 -7.66
N HIS A 8 11.20 1.51 -8.34
CA HIS A 8 11.35 1.21 -9.76
C HIS A 8 11.64 -0.29 -9.91
N LEU A 9 10.59 -1.06 -10.16
CA LEU A 9 10.67 -2.49 -10.43
C LEU A 9 10.87 -2.72 -11.93
N SER A 10 11.79 -3.62 -12.28
CA SER A 10 11.91 -4.14 -13.65
C SER A 10 10.70 -5.02 -13.99
N ASP A 11 10.42 -5.19 -15.29
CA ASP A 11 9.28 -5.99 -15.79
C ASP A 11 9.23 -7.42 -15.22
N GLU A 12 10.38 -8.04 -14.97
CA GLU A 12 10.50 -9.38 -14.37
C GLU A 12 10.04 -9.40 -12.91
N LYS A 13 10.38 -8.35 -12.15
CA LYS A 13 9.96 -8.19 -10.76
C LYS A 13 8.47 -7.82 -10.68
N LEU A 14 7.97 -7.03 -11.62
CA LEU A 14 6.53 -6.73 -11.72
C LEU A 14 5.69 -7.97 -12.01
N LYS A 15 6.14 -8.88 -12.89
CA LYS A 15 5.44 -10.15 -13.14
C LYS A 15 5.40 -11.02 -11.88
N THR A 16 6.49 -11.04 -11.12
CA THR A 16 6.56 -11.78 -9.85
C THR A 16 5.63 -11.16 -8.81
N LEU A 17 5.59 -9.83 -8.72
CA LEU A 17 4.70 -9.11 -7.82
C LEU A 17 3.23 -9.40 -8.15
N LYS A 18 2.84 -9.32 -9.43
CA LYS A 18 1.47 -9.65 -9.87
C LYS A 18 1.07 -11.09 -9.56
N LYS A 19 1.99 -12.06 -9.75
CA LYS A 19 1.73 -13.44 -9.34
C LYS A 19 1.44 -13.56 -7.85
N PHE A 20 2.20 -12.84 -7.02
CA PHE A 20 1.94 -12.80 -5.58
C PHE A 20 0.63 -12.09 -5.25
N GLU A 21 0.29 -10.99 -5.93
CA GLU A 21 -1.00 -10.32 -5.76
C GLU A 21 -2.19 -11.26 -6.06
N ASP A 22 -2.09 -12.03 -7.16
CA ASP A 22 -3.09 -13.02 -7.54
C ASP A 22 -3.16 -14.20 -6.54
N GLU A 23 -2.01 -14.67 -6.05
CA GLU A 23 -1.93 -15.81 -5.12
C GLU A 23 -2.43 -15.45 -3.71
N PHE A 24 -2.07 -14.27 -3.22
CA PHE A 24 -2.49 -13.79 -1.89
C PHE A 24 -3.87 -13.11 -1.91
N GLY A 25 -4.40 -12.78 -3.09
CA GLY A 25 -5.66 -12.04 -3.24
C GLY A 25 -5.60 -10.64 -2.64
N THR A 26 -4.41 -10.03 -2.56
CA THR A 26 -4.16 -8.72 -1.96
C THR A 26 -3.31 -7.87 -2.89
N ILE A 27 -3.43 -6.54 -2.78
CA ILE A 27 -2.62 -5.61 -3.56
C ILE A 27 -1.32 -5.33 -2.81
N LEU A 28 -0.19 -5.53 -3.48
CA LEU A 28 1.13 -5.39 -2.90
C LEU A 28 1.77 -4.09 -3.37
N VAL A 29 2.12 -3.20 -2.43
CA VAL A 29 2.77 -1.92 -2.76
C VAL A 29 4.26 -2.00 -2.44
N ALA A 30 5.11 -1.86 -3.47
CA ALA A 30 6.56 -1.87 -3.32
C ALA A 30 7.11 -0.45 -3.13
N TYR A 31 7.67 -0.18 -1.95
CA TYR A 31 8.35 1.08 -1.63
C TYR A 31 9.87 0.93 -1.75
N GLU A 32 10.52 1.95 -2.32
CA GLU A 32 12.00 1.97 -2.49
C GLU A 32 12.71 2.17 -1.15
N LYS A 33 12.06 2.90 -0.23
CA LYS A 33 12.42 3.06 1.17
C LYS A 33 11.16 2.87 2.00
N VAL A 34 11.13 1.85 2.85
CA VAL A 34 9.95 1.52 3.68
C VAL A 34 9.67 2.70 4.62
N PRO A 35 8.54 3.41 4.46
CA PRO A 35 8.13 4.41 5.43
C PRO A 35 7.72 3.72 6.73
N ALA A 36 7.82 4.40 7.86
CA ALA A 36 7.17 3.94 9.08
C ALA A 36 5.66 3.91 8.80
N PHE A 37 5.07 2.72 8.81
CA PHE A 37 3.63 2.58 8.66
C PHE A 37 2.96 3.04 9.96
N ALA A 38 1.88 3.80 9.85
CA ALA A 38 1.11 4.21 11.01
C ALA A 38 0.51 2.98 11.68
N ASP A 39 0.84 2.77 12.96
CA ASP A 39 0.20 1.77 13.79
C ASP A 39 -1.22 2.27 14.12
N LEU A 40 -2.15 2.02 13.20
CA LEU A 40 -3.52 2.44 13.33
C LEU A 40 -4.28 1.47 14.23
N SER A 41 -5.02 2.02 15.19
CA SER A 41 -5.95 1.24 16.00
C SER A 41 -7.10 0.68 15.13
N LYS A 42 -7.79 -0.37 15.59
CA LYS A 42 -8.90 -1.01 14.85
C LYS A 42 -10.00 -0.03 14.45
N ASP A 43 -10.25 1.00 15.27
CA ASP A 43 -11.25 2.02 15.00
C ASP A 43 -10.78 3.02 13.93
N GLU A 44 -9.48 3.30 13.85
CA GLU A 44 -8.90 4.15 12.81
C GLU A 44 -8.83 3.41 11.46
N VAL A 45 -8.49 2.12 11.47
CA VAL A 45 -8.55 1.28 10.26
C VAL A 45 -9.96 1.27 9.67
N LYS A 46 -11.00 1.16 10.51
CA LYS A 46 -12.40 1.24 10.05
C LYS A 46 -12.72 2.56 9.38
N LYS A 47 -12.28 3.68 9.96
CA LYS A 47 -12.47 5.01 9.35
C LYS A 47 -11.79 5.10 7.99
N VAL A 48 -10.55 4.61 7.88
CA VAL A 48 -9.85 4.57 6.59
C VAL A 48 -10.63 3.74 5.58
N GLN A 49 -11.11 2.55 5.96
CA GLN A 49 -11.91 1.69 5.07
C GLN A 49 -13.25 2.32 4.63
N GLU A 50 -13.90 3.09 5.51
CA GLU A 50 -15.12 3.82 5.15
C GLU A 50 -14.83 4.93 4.13
N GLU A 51 -13.71 5.63 4.31
CA GLU A 51 -13.27 6.67 3.37
C GLU A 51 -12.79 6.06 2.04
N GLU A 52 -12.11 4.90 2.06
CA GLU A 52 -11.74 4.14 0.86
C GLU A 52 -12.98 3.76 0.04
N LYS A 53 -14.04 3.29 0.70
CA LYS A 53 -15.31 2.94 0.05
C LYS A 53 -16.00 4.15 -0.58
N LYS A 54 -15.95 5.31 0.07
CA LYS A 54 -16.54 6.55 -0.47
C LYS A 54 -15.76 7.10 -1.65
N LEU A 55 -14.43 6.99 -1.61
CA LEU A 55 -13.54 7.53 -2.63
C LEU A 55 -13.32 6.56 -3.80
N GLY A 56 -13.65 5.27 -3.63
CA GLY A 56 -13.39 4.23 -4.62
C GLY A 56 -11.89 4.00 -4.85
N LYS A 57 -11.06 4.30 -3.85
CA LYS A 57 -9.59 4.23 -3.91
C LYS A 57 -9.06 3.50 -2.68
N ILE A 58 -7.86 2.94 -2.82
CA ILE A 58 -7.11 2.34 -1.72
C ILE A 58 -6.24 3.43 -1.10
N LEU A 59 -6.34 3.59 0.22
CA LEU A 59 -5.64 4.59 1.01
C LEU A 59 -4.54 3.89 1.83
N VAL A 60 -3.32 4.41 1.76
CA VAL A 60 -2.18 3.91 2.53
C VAL A 60 -1.74 4.98 3.53
N ALA A 61 -1.81 4.66 4.82
CA ALA A 61 -1.40 5.56 5.90
C ALA A 61 0.07 5.34 6.28
N TYR A 62 0.82 6.43 6.47
CA TYR A 62 2.21 6.43 6.89
C TYR A 62 2.41 7.40 8.07
N GLU A 63 3.34 7.09 8.98
CA GLU A 63 3.79 8.03 10.02
C GLU A 63 4.73 9.08 9.43
N GLN A 64 4.70 10.29 10.00
CA GLN A 64 5.65 11.35 9.67
C GLN A 64 6.90 11.28 10.54
#